data_AF-A0A9N9FE92-F1
#
_entry.id   AF-A0A9N9FE92-F1
#
_cell.length_a   1.000
_cell.length_b   1.000
_cell.length_c   1.000
_cell.angle_alpha   90.00
_cell.angle_beta   90.00
_cell.angle_gamma   90.00
#
_symmetry.space_group_name_H-M   'P 1'
#
loop_
_entity.id
_entity.type
_entity.pdbx_description
1 polymer ?
#
loop_
_entity_poly.entity_id
_entity_poly.type
_entity_poly.pdbx_seq_one_letter_code
_entity_poly.pdbx_strand_id
1 'polypeptide(L)'
;MSNKAIEFVDEITCYALPYGTWGVACWLVSSITTVYVYARPPKTNKWLLILKVISLLGPVILTCIRCNHHWTFILIAVSKLAPDAYLLARRRIHKFDEDDDYEDDTFFDGDNYNNCYRLCLIFAAFALLICGWVGTANFVFMAGEHKQDKVSIVSAWVGIVLSIIIFLLVICCISCLWRVLLNCLLKCLDVEEDVSWVMVIYYLVASNVLFLHIVLGFYCNNWNGLSSEKLTQISAIIFMVGRNIQIYDLLQILYKFLSKRLFKN
;
A
#
# COMPACT_ATOMS: atom_id res chain seq x y z
N MET A 1 5.13 18.20 30.31
CA MET A 1 5.09 16.90 29.60
C MET A 1 5.96 15.92 30.38
N SER A 2 5.50 14.69 30.57
CA SER A 2 6.33 13.61 31.15
C SER A 2 7.58 13.40 30.29
N ASN A 3 8.76 13.16 30.90
CA ASN A 3 10.01 12.87 30.18
C ASN A 3 9.84 11.76 29.12
N LYS A 4 8.95 10.80 29.36
CA LYS A 4 8.72 9.70 28.42
C LYS A 4 7.87 10.07 27.20
N ALA A 5 7.08 11.14 27.27
CA ALA A 5 6.34 11.65 26.10
C ALA A 5 7.29 12.35 25.12
N ILE A 6 8.39 12.92 25.63
CA ILE A 6 9.45 13.54 24.82
C ILE A 6 10.24 12.44 24.09
N GLU A 7 10.62 11.37 24.80
CA GLU A 7 11.28 10.20 24.20
C GLU A 7 10.46 9.60 23.03
N PHE A 8 9.15 9.43 23.22
CA PHE A 8 8.29 8.88 22.17
C PHE A 8 8.13 9.79 20.95
N VAL A 9 8.13 11.12 21.14
CA VAL A 9 8.10 12.07 20.03
C VAL A 9 9.41 12.00 19.24
N ASP A 10 10.55 11.92 19.93
CA ASP A 10 11.86 11.78 19.30
C ASP A 10 11.95 10.48 18.49
N GLU A 11 11.40 9.37 18.98
CA GLU A 11 11.35 8.09 18.25
C GLU A 11 10.61 8.19 16.90
N ILE A 12 9.60 9.07 16.80
CA ILE A 12 8.81 9.25 15.57
C ILE A 12 9.49 10.20 14.58
N THR A 13 10.37 11.09 15.05
CA THR A 13 11.05 12.06 14.16
C THR A 13 11.92 11.40 13.09
N CYS A 14 12.39 10.18 13.32
CA CYS A 14 13.17 9.42 12.32
C CYS A 14 12.30 8.96 11.13
N TYR A 15 10.98 8.91 11.28
CA TYR A 15 10.04 8.39 10.28
C TYR A 15 9.86 9.36 9.10
N ALA A 16 10.38 8.98 7.93
CA ALA A 16 10.49 9.88 6.76
C ALA A 16 9.40 9.66 5.70
N LEU A 17 8.29 9.02 6.07
CA LEU A 17 7.16 8.70 5.18
C LEU A 17 5.90 9.48 5.60
N PRO A 18 4.99 9.80 4.66
CA PRO A 18 3.79 10.56 4.99
C PRO A 18 2.88 9.74 5.91
N TYR A 19 2.19 10.43 6.83
CA TYR A 19 1.16 9.86 7.69
C TYR A 19 -0.05 10.81 7.83
N GLY A 20 -0.97 10.57 8.77
CA GLY A 20 -2.09 11.47 9.02
C GLY A 20 -2.98 11.72 7.79
N THR A 21 -3.51 12.94 7.68
CA THR A 21 -4.45 13.31 6.60
C THR A 21 -3.81 13.28 5.22
N TRP A 22 -2.56 13.73 5.08
CA TRP A 22 -1.81 13.67 3.82
C TRP A 22 -1.57 12.23 3.36
N GLY A 23 -1.19 11.34 4.29
CA GLY A 23 -1.09 9.91 4.04
C GLY A 23 -2.43 9.33 3.56
N VAL A 24 -3.52 9.59 4.28
CA VAL A 24 -4.86 9.10 3.91
C VAL A 24 -5.29 9.62 2.54
N ALA A 25 -5.16 10.92 2.28
CA ALA A 25 -5.53 11.53 0.99
C ALA A 25 -4.72 10.94 -0.17
N CYS A 26 -3.40 10.76 0.01
CA CYS A 26 -2.54 10.10 -0.97
C CYS A 26 -3.03 8.68 -1.29
N TRP A 27 -3.45 7.92 -0.28
CA TRP A 27 -3.95 6.56 -0.48
C TRP A 27 -5.31 6.52 -1.17
N LEU A 28 -6.20 7.46 -0.88
CA LEU A 28 -7.49 7.58 -1.57
C LEU A 28 -7.31 7.90 -3.05
N VAL A 29 -6.45 8.87 -3.38
CA VAL A 29 -6.17 9.23 -4.78
C VAL A 29 -5.49 8.08 -5.54
N SER A 30 -4.49 7.44 -4.92
CA SER A 30 -3.82 6.26 -5.48
C SER A 30 -4.81 5.10 -5.69
N SER A 31 -5.78 4.93 -4.80
CA SER A 31 -6.82 3.90 -4.91
C SER A 31 -7.73 4.13 -6.13
N ILE A 32 -8.26 5.35 -6.28
CA ILE A 32 -9.11 5.71 -7.41
C ILE A 32 -8.35 5.51 -8.72
N THR A 33 -7.12 6.04 -8.80
CA THR A 33 -6.30 5.94 -10.01
C THR A 33 -5.93 4.49 -10.33
N THR A 34 -5.67 3.66 -9.32
CA THR A 34 -5.40 2.22 -9.51
C THR A 34 -6.60 1.52 -10.14
N VAL A 35 -7.83 1.75 -9.66
CA VAL A 35 -9.05 1.15 -10.24
C VAL A 35 -9.17 1.52 -11.73
N TYR A 36 -9.01 2.79 -12.08
CA TYR A 36 -9.10 3.23 -13.48
C TYR A 36 -7.98 2.68 -14.36
N VAL A 37 -6.73 2.69 -13.87
CA VAL A 37 -5.57 2.20 -14.63
C VAL A 37 -5.67 0.70 -14.88
N TYR A 38 -6.28 -0.07 -13.99
CA TYR A 38 -6.50 -1.50 -14.21
C TYR A 38 -7.72 -1.79 -15.06
N ALA A 39 -8.78 -0.99 -14.95
CA ALA A 39 -9.91 -1.06 -15.87
C ALA A 39 -9.47 -0.83 -17.33
N ARG A 40 -8.45 0.01 -17.55
CA ARG A 40 -7.88 0.29 -18.88
C ARG A 40 -6.36 0.41 -18.80
N PRO A 41 -5.61 -0.71 -18.86
CA PRO A 41 -4.15 -0.68 -18.75
C PRO A 41 -3.53 0.15 -19.88
N PRO A 42 -2.85 1.27 -19.57
CA PRO A 42 -2.12 2.02 -20.58
C PRO A 42 -0.82 1.30 -20.93
N LYS A 43 -0.32 1.55 -22.15
CA LYS A 43 1.06 1.19 -22.52
C LYS A 43 2.01 1.91 -21.57
N THR A 44 2.52 1.17 -20.59
CA THR A 44 3.27 1.75 -19.47
C THR A 44 4.61 2.27 -19.98
N ASN A 45 4.91 3.54 -19.75
CA ASN A 45 6.22 4.11 -20.07
C ASN A 45 7.27 3.55 -19.09
N LYS A 46 8.31 2.90 -19.61
CA LYS A 46 9.41 2.32 -18.81
C LYS A 46 10.04 3.37 -17.87
N TRP A 47 10.16 4.62 -18.31
CA TRP A 47 10.71 5.71 -17.49
C TRP A 47 9.82 6.06 -16.29
N LEU A 48 8.50 6.08 -16.48
CA LEU A 48 7.56 6.33 -15.38
C LEU A 48 7.60 5.19 -14.36
N LEU A 49 7.81 3.94 -14.81
CA LEU A 49 7.98 2.80 -13.91
C LEU A 49 9.26 2.94 -13.07
N ILE A 50 10.39 3.29 -13.68
CA ILE A 50 11.65 3.52 -12.97
C ILE A 50 11.49 4.64 -11.94
N LEU A 51 10.90 5.77 -12.36
CA LEU A 51 10.64 6.90 -11.47
C LEU A 51 9.75 6.48 -10.30
N LYS A 52 8.69 5.71 -10.57
CA LYS A 52 7.81 5.14 -9.53
C LYS A 52 8.60 4.33 -8.50
N VAL A 53 9.43 3.40 -8.97
CA VAL A 53 10.23 2.53 -8.10
C VAL A 53 11.18 3.34 -7.23
N ILE A 54 11.90 4.30 -7.79
CA ILE A 54 12.84 5.16 -7.05
C ILE A 54 12.08 6.00 -6.02
N SER A 55 10.97 6.63 -6.41
CA SER A 55 10.18 7.49 -5.53
C SER A 55 9.47 6.71 -4.41
N LEU A 56 9.22 5.41 -4.58
CA LEU A 56 8.67 4.56 -3.52
C LEU A 56 9.77 3.98 -2.62
N LEU A 57 10.83 3.40 -3.20
CA LEU A 57 11.89 2.73 -2.44
C LEU A 57 12.80 3.72 -1.71
N GLY A 58 13.14 4.85 -2.31
CA GLY A 58 14.06 5.83 -1.74
C GLY A 58 13.64 6.30 -0.34
N PRO A 59 12.41 6.83 -0.17
CA PRO A 59 11.88 7.23 1.13
C PRO A 59 11.79 6.10 2.17
N VAL A 60 11.51 4.87 1.73
CA VAL A 60 11.49 3.68 2.60
C VAL A 60 12.90 3.36 3.08
N ILE A 61 13.89 3.30 2.18
CA ILE A 61 15.30 3.08 2.51
C ILE A 61 15.81 4.16 3.45
N LEU A 62 15.49 5.43 3.19
CA LEU A 62 15.85 6.54 4.07
C LEU A 62 15.28 6.34 5.47
N THR A 63 14.02 5.92 5.58
CA THR A 63 13.40 5.60 6.87
C THR A 63 14.12 4.43 7.55
N CYS A 64 14.51 3.38 6.83
CA CYS A 64 15.26 2.26 7.39
C CYS A 64 16.64 2.67 7.92
N ILE A 65 17.35 3.56 7.21
CA ILE A 65 18.66 4.06 7.63
C ILE A 65 18.52 4.93 8.89
N ARG A 66 17.53 5.81 8.92
CA ARG A 66 17.33 6.76 10.03
C ARG A 66 16.74 6.11 11.27
N CYS A 67 15.84 5.16 11.10
CA CYS A 67 15.20 4.41 12.19
C CYS A 67 15.89 3.07 12.43
N ASN A 68 17.20 2.93 12.15
CA ASN A 68 17.96 1.68 12.25
C ASN A 68 17.86 0.98 13.62
N HIS A 69 17.61 1.72 14.70
CA HIS A 69 17.43 1.20 16.05
C HIS A 69 15.96 0.95 16.43
N HIS A 70 15.01 1.35 15.59
CA HIS A 70 13.57 1.25 15.86
C HIS A 70 12.88 0.34 14.83
N TRP A 71 12.99 -0.97 15.05
CA TRP A 71 12.43 -2.01 14.17
C TRP A 71 10.94 -1.83 13.86
N THR A 72 10.16 -1.29 14.79
CA THR A 72 8.75 -0.96 14.60
C THR A 72 8.53 -0.07 13.38
N PHE A 73 9.28 1.03 13.26
CA PHE A 73 9.14 1.98 12.15
C PHE A 73 9.70 1.42 10.84
N ILE A 74 10.72 0.59 10.91
CA ILE A 74 11.25 -0.14 9.75
C ILE A 74 10.17 -1.07 9.17
N LEU A 75 9.54 -1.89 10.03
CA LEU A 75 8.48 -2.81 9.63
C LEU A 75 7.28 -2.07 9.02
N ILE A 76 6.88 -0.95 9.62
CA ILE A 76 5.83 -0.05 9.12
C ILE A 76 6.22 0.57 7.78
N ALA A 77 7.46 1.00 7.60
CA ALA A 77 7.94 1.62 6.37
C ALA A 77 7.94 0.63 5.21
N VAL A 78 8.48 -0.56 5.45
CA VAL A 78 8.59 -1.65 4.46
C VAL A 78 7.21 -2.16 4.05
N SER A 79 6.26 -2.27 4.98
CA SER A 79 4.91 -2.73 4.66
C SER A 79 4.13 -1.79 3.74
N LYS A 80 4.50 -0.51 3.66
CA LYS A 80 3.89 0.44 2.71
C LYS A 80 4.12 0.06 1.25
N LEU A 81 5.12 -0.80 0.97
CA LEU A 81 5.40 -1.33 -0.35
C LEU A 81 4.51 -2.53 -0.73
N ALA A 82 3.81 -3.14 0.23
CA ALA A 82 3.04 -4.38 0.01
C ALA A 82 2.00 -4.24 -1.12
N PRO A 83 1.19 -3.15 -1.18
CA PRO A 83 0.19 -3.02 -2.23
C PRO A 83 0.81 -2.84 -3.62
N ASP A 84 1.92 -2.10 -3.75
CA ASP A 84 2.64 -1.97 -5.03
C ASP A 84 3.29 -3.29 -5.46
N ALA A 85 3.89 -4.03 -4.53
CA ALA A 85 4.48 -5.34 -4.80
C ALA A 85 3.42 -6.32 -5.32
N TYR A 86 2.23 -6.36 -4.69
CA TYR A 86 1.10 -7.16 -5.15
C TYR A 86 0.65 -6.79 -6.56
N LEU A 87 0.50 -5.49 -6.86
CA LEU A 87 0.10 -5.04 -8.20
C LEU A 87 1.13 -5.41 -9.27
N LEU A 88 2.43 -5.27 -8.97
CA LEU A 88 3.51 -5.66 -9.88
C LEU A 88 3.50 -7.17 -10.14
N ALA A 89 3.25 -7.99 -9.11
CA ALA A 89 3.10 -9.43 -9.24
C ALA A 89 1.98 -9.78 -10.20
N ARG A 90 0.80 -9.19 -10.02
CA ARG A 90 -0.37 -9.49 -10.88
C ARG A 90 -0.16 -9.06 -12.33
N ARG A 91 0.44 -7.90 -12.60
CA ARG A 91 0.70 -7.45 -13.98
C ARG A 91 1.62 -8.40 -14.74
N ARG A 92 2.58 -9.02 -14.05
CA ARG A 92 3.46 -10.01 -14.67
C ARG A 92 2.70 -11.28 -15.01
N ILE A 93 1.87 -11.79 -14.09
CA ILE A 93 1.06 -13.00 -14.31
C ILE A 93 0.21 -12.86 -15.59
N HIS A 94 -0.56 -11.78 -15.71
CA HIS A 94 -1.41 -11.58 -16.88
C HIS A 94 -0.66 -11.45 -18.20
N LYS A 95 0.55 -10.88 -18.19
CA LYS A 95 1.32 -10.72 -19.42
C LYS A 95 1.81 -12.09 -19.94
N PHE A 96 2.09 -13.04 -19.05
CA PHE A 96 2.45 -14.38 -19.47
C PHE A 96 1.25 -15.13 -20.04
N ASP A 97 0.07 -15.01 -19.41
CA ASP A 97 -1.17 -15.64 -19.92
C ASP A 97 -1.56 -15.14 -21.34
N GLU A 98 -1.23 -13.88 -21.71
CA GLU A 98 -1.47 -13.34 -23.07
C GLU A 98 -0.38 -13.71 -24.09
N ASP A 99 0.86 -13.94 -23.65
CA ASP A 99 1.98 -14.29 -24.54
C ASP A 99 1.99 -15.81 -24.86
N ASP A 100 1.32 -16.66 -24.06
CA ASP A 100 1.20 -18.12 -24.24
C ASP A 100 0.32 -18.54 -25.45
N ASP A 101 -0.38 -17.61 -26.11
CA ASP A 101 -1.09 -17.84 -27.38
C ASP A 101 -0.14 -17.86 -28.61
N TYR A 102 1.16 -17.61 -28.42
CA TYR A 102 2.18 -17.87 -29.44
C TYR A 102 2.80 -19.25 -29.20
N GLU A 103 2.32 -20.26 -29.95
CA GLU A 103 3.02 -21.54 -30.16
C GLU A 103 4.43 -21.28 -30.71
N ASP A 104 5.42 -21.14 -29.85
CA ASP A 104 6.83 -21.25 -30.24
C ASP A 104 7.42 -22.46 -29.52
N ASP A 105 7.65 -23.52 -30.30
CA ASP A 105 8.09 -24.88 -29.94
C ASP A 105 9.52 -24.95 -29.33
N THR A 106 9.93 -23.94 -28.58
CA THR A 106 11.22 -23.96 -27.87
C THR A 106 11.05 -24.58 -26.48
N PHE A 107 11.17 -25.90 -26.50
CA PHE A 107 11.33 -26.86 -25.40
C PHE A 107 12.42 -26.45 -24.39
N PHE A 108 12.15 -25.45 -23.56
CA PHE A 108 12.93 -25.16 -22.35
C PHE A 108 11.97 -24.73 -21.26
N ASP A 109 11.68 -25.65 -20.33
CA ASP A 109 11.30 -25.57 -18.90
C ASP A 109 10.88 -24.20 -18.29
N GLY A 110 10.23 -23.34 -19.07
CA GLY A 110 9.91 -21.94 -18.75
C GLY A 110 8.73 -21.82 -17.80
N ASP A 111 7.81 -22.79 -17.86
CA ASP A 111 6.64 -22.88 -16.98
C ASP A 111 7.02 -22.98 -15.51
N ASN A 112 8.11 -23.70 -15.22
CA ASN A 112 8.53 -23.94 -13.85
C ASN A 112 9.20 -22.70 -13.23
N TYR A 113 10.04 -22.00 -14.00
CA TYR A 113 10.67 -20.75 -13.57
C TYR A 113 9.64 -19.62 -13.36
N ASN A 114 8.64 -19.54 -14.25
CA ASN A 114 7.60 -18.53 -14.17
C ASN A 114 6.67 -18.74 -12.97
N ASN A 115 6.30 -19.99 -12.68
CA ASN A 115 5.53 -20.35 -11.49
C ASN A 115 6.30 -20.07 -10.18
N CYS A 116 7.60 -20.37 -10.14
CA CYS A 116 8.46 -20.05 -9.00
C CYS A 116 8.50 -18.54 -8.73
N TYR A 117 8.75 -17.73 -9.78
CA TYR A 117 8.77 -16.28 -9.67
C TYR A 117 7.42 -15.70 -9.21
N ARG A 118 6.31 -16.22 -9.73
CA ARG A 118 4.94 -15.85 -9.32
C ARG A 118 4.71 -16.13 -7.83
N LEU A 119 5.07 -17.33 -7.36
CA LEU A 119 4.97 -17.70 -5.95
C LEU A 119 5.83 -16.78 -5.09
N CYS A 120 7.08 -16.53 -5.47
CA CYS A 120 7.97 -15.62 -4.73
C CYS A 120 7.38 -14.22 -4.55
N LEU A 121 6.76 -13.65 -5.59
CA LEU A 121 6.13 -12.33 -5.49
C LEU A 121 4.88 -12.32 -4.60
N ILE A 122 4.06 -13.38 -4.65
CA ILE A 122 2.91 -13.54 -3.76
C ILE A 122 3.38 -13.66 -2.30
N PHE A 123 4.37 -14.52 -2.04
CA PHE A 123 4.96 -14.68 -0.72
C PHE A 123 5.58 -13.37 -0.21
N ALA A 124 6.26 -12.61 -1.07
CA ALA A 124 6.79 -11.30 -0.71
C ALA A 124 5.67 -10.33 -0.31
N ALA A 125 4.57 -10.27 -1.07
CA ALA A 125 3.42 -9.41 -0.72
C ALA A 125 2.80 -9.80 0.63
N PHE A 126 2.63 -11.09 0.90
CA PHE A 126 2.14 -11.58 2.19
C PHE A 126 3.12 -11.29 3.34
N ALA A 127 4.42 -11.48 3.13
CA ALA A 127 5.44 -11.16 4.13
C ALA A 127 5.40 -9.66 4.48
N LEU A 128 5.32 -8.78 3.48
CA LEU A 128 5.22 -7.33 3.69
C LEU A 128 3.93 -6.93 4.43
N LEU A 129 2.82 -7.61 4.14
CA LEU A 129 1.55 -7.41 4.85
C LEU A 129 1.68 -7.78 6.34
N ILE A 130 2.24 -8.96 6.64
CA ILE A 130 2.48 -9.43 8.01
C ILE A 130 3.41 -8.46 8.75
N CYS A 131 4.53 -8.06 8.13
CA CYS A 131 5.43 -7.06 8.69
C CYS A 131 4.69 -5.77 9.09
N GLY A 132 3.77 -5.31 8.26
CA GLY A 132 2.98 -4.12 8.56
C GLY A 132 2.09 -4.27 9.78
N TRP A 133 1.38 -5.39 9.88
CA TRP A 133 0.52 -5.67 11.03
C TRP A 133 1.33 -5.85 12.32
N VAL A 134 2.45 -6.56 12.26
CA VAL A 134 3.35 -6.73 13.41
C VAL A 134 3.92 -5.39 13.86
N GLY A 135 4.41 -4.56 12.93
CA GLY A 135 4.89 -3.22 13.23
C GLY A 135 3.80 -2.32 13.82
N THR A 136 2.59 -2.38 13.27
CA THR A 136 1.43 -1.62 13.78
C THR A 136 1.07 -2.04 15.20
N ALA A 137 0.96 -3.34 15.45
CA ALA A 137 0.62 -3.87 16.76
C ALA A 137 1.67 -3.43 17.79
N ASN A 138 2.96 -3.60 17.47
CA ASN A 138 4.04 -3.19 18.35
C ASN A 138 4.01 -1.69 18.63
N PHE A 139 3.72 -0.86 17.62
CA PHE A 139 3.55 0.59 17.80
C PHE A 139 2.41 0.91 18.77
N VAL A 140 1.24 0.28 18.60
CA VAL A 140 0.08 0.48 19.48
C VAL A 140 0.39 0.06 20.92
N PHE A 141 1.14 -1.03 21.11
CA PHE A 141 1.60 -1.46 22.44
C PHE A 141 2.53 -0.43 23.09
N MET A 142 3.58 -0.02 22.39
CA MET A 142 4.54 0.99 22.89
C MET A 142 3.81 2.28 23.29
N ALA A 143 2.80 2.67 22.51
CA ALA A 143 2.03 3.87 22.79
C ALA A 143 0.95 3.69 23.89
N GLY A 144 0.52 2.44 24.16
CA GLY A 144 -0.47 2.08 25.17
C GLY A 144 0.12 1.90 26.57
N GLU A 145 1.33 1.37 26.70
CA GLU A 145 2.03 1.21 27.99
C GLU A 145 2.26 2.55 28.72
N HIS A 146 2.23 3.67 27.99
CA HIS A 146 2.32 5.01 28.58
C HIS A 146 1.12 5.44 29.44
N LYS A 147 0.01 4.70 29.41
CA LYS A 147 -1.25 5.12 30.05
C LYS A 147 -1.80 4.20 31.13
N GLN A 148 -1.25 3.03 31.41
CA GLN A 148 -1.89 2.09 32.34
C GLN A 148 -0.97 1.52 33.42
N ASP A 149 -1.40 1.72 34.67
CA ASP A 149 -0.98 0.95 35.84
C ASP A 149 -1.30 -0.53 35.64
N LYS A 150 -0.29 -1.39 35.78
CA LYS A 150 -0.30 -2.86 36.01
C LYS A 150 -1.61 -3.62 35.71
N VAL A 151 -2.26 -3.38 34.58
CA VAL A 151 -3.26 -4.30 34.04
C VAL A 151 -2.51 -5.58 33.71
N SER A 152 -3.06 -6.74 34.08
CA SER A 152 -2.36 -8.01 33.87
C SER A 152 -2.03 -8.14 32.38
N ILE A 153 -0.75 -8.30 32.06
CA ILE A 153 -0.22 -8.39 30.70
C ILE A 153 -1.06 -9.36 29.85
N VAL A 154 -1.53 -10.44 30.46
CA VAL A 154 -2.41 -11.46 29.87
C VAL A 154 -3.73 -10.87 29.34
N SER A 155 -4.41 -10.01 30.11
CA SER A 155 -5.68 -9.40 29.69
C SER A 155 -5.52 -8.42 28.51
N ALA A 156 -4.37 -7.73 28.44
CA ALA A 156 -4.04 -6.87 27.30
C ALA A 156 -3.83 -7.69 26.02
N TRP A 157 -3.12 -8.82 26.11
CA TRP A 157 -2.92 -9.73 24.97
C TRP A 157 -4.24 -10.33 24.47
N VAL A 158 -5.12 -10.77 25.37
CA VAL A 158 -6.43 -11.33 25.00
C VAL A 158 -7.29 -10.26 24.29
N GLY A 159 -7.31 -9.03 24.80
CA GLY A 159 -8.02 -7.92 24.17
C GLY A 159 -7.51 -7.61 22.76
N ILE A 160 -6.20 -7.72 22.54
CA ILE A 160 -5.58 -7.43 21.24
C ILE A 160 -5.83 -8.53 20.23
N VAL A 161 -5.70 -9.80 20.63
CA VAL A 161 -6.06 -10.93 19.76
C VAL A 161 -7.53 -10.83 19.35
N LEU A 162 -8.42 -10.53 20.30
CA LEU A 162 -9.84 -10.35 20.01
C LEU A 162 -10.09 -9.16 19.08
N SER A 163 -9.40 -8.03 19.29
CA SER A 163 -9.48 -6.86 18.42
C SER A 163 -9.02 -7.17 16.99
N ILE A 164 -7.93 -7.93 16.83
CA ILE A 164 -7.43 -8.36 15.52
C ILE A 164 -8.46 -9.28 14.84
N ILE A 165 -9.06 -10.23 15.55
CA ILE A 165 -10.08 -11.13 14.98
C ILE A 165 -11.30 -10.33 14.51
N ILE A 166 -11.83 -9.44 15.36
CA ILE A 166 -12.95 -8.57 15.01
C ILE A 166 -12.59 -7.70 13.80
N PHE A 167 -11.39 -7.13 13.79
CA PHE A 167 -10.91 -6.30 12.70
C PHE A 167 -10.80 -7.07 11.38
N LEU A 168 -10.26 -8.29 11.40
CA LEU A 168 -10.19 -9.17 10.23
C LEU A 168 -11.59 -9.56 9.73
N LEU A 169 -12.52 -9.88 10.63
CA LEU A 169 -13.91 -10.18 10.26
C LEU A 169 -14.59 -8.97 9.62
N VAL A 170 -14.44 -7.78 10.21
CA VAL A 170 -14.99 -6.53 9.68
C VAL A 170 -14.38 -6.22 8.31
N ILE A 171 -13.07 -6.37 8.14
CA ILE A 171 -12.41 -6.21 6.84
C ILE A 171 -12.97 -7.20 5.82
N CYS A 172 -13.12 -8.48 6.17
CA CYS A 172 -13.67 -9.48 5.26
C CYS A 172 -15.10 -9.13 4.83
N CYS A 173 -15.96 -8.73 5.77
CA CYS A 173 -17.33 -8.31 5.48
C CYS A 173 -17.37 -7.06 4.57
N ILE A 174 -16.57 -6.04 4.89
CA ILE A 174 -16.45 -4.83 4.07
C ILE A 174 -15.89 -5.18 2.69
N SER A 175 -14.94 -6.10 2.59
CA SER A 175 -14.35 -6.55 1.33
C SER A 175 -15.38 -7.25 0.44
N CYS A 176 -16.25 -8.08 1.02
CA CYS A 176 -17.37 -8.69 0.30
C CYS A 176 -18.37 -7.66 -0.21
N LEU A 177 -18.75 -6.69 0.62
CA LEU A 177 -19.65 -5.61 0.21
C LEU A 177 -19.01 -4.74 -0.89
N TRP A 178 -17.73 -4.42 -0.71
CA TRP A 178 -16.94 -3.65 -1.66
C TRP A 178 -16.81 -4.36 -3.00
N ARG A 179 -16.66 -5.70 -3.00
CA ARG A 179 -16.68 -6.51 -4.22
C ARG A 179 -17.97 -6.34 -5.00
N VAL A 180 -19.13 -6.43 -4.34
CA VAL A 180 -20.43 -6.25 -5.00
C VAL A 180 -20.53 -4.85 -5.62
N LEU A 181 -20.09 -3.83 -4.89
CA LEU A 181 -20.07 -2.45 -5.38
C LEU A 181 -19.12 -2.27 -6.57
N LEU A 182 -17.90 -2.80 -6.48
CA LEU A 182 -16.91 -2.76 -7.56
C LEU A 182 -17.41 -3.51 -8.80
N ASN A 183 -18.04 -4.69 -8.65
CA ASN A 183 -18.61 -5.43 -9.76
C ASN A 183 -19.66 -4.60 -10.51
N CYS A 184 -20.54 -3.92 -9.76
CA CYS A 184 -21.52 -3.03 -10.37
C CYS A 184 -20.84 -1.88 -11.14
N LEU A 185 -19.82 -1.26 -10.56
CA LEU A 185 -19.08 -0.16 -11.18
C LEU A 185 -18.27 -0.61 -12.41
N LEU A 186 -17.59 -1.76 -12.32
CA LEU A 186 -16.77 -2.32 -13.41
C LEU A 186 -17.64 -2.83 -14.57
N LYS A 187 -18.83 -3.37 -14.28
CA LYS A 187 -19.82 -3.72 -15.31
C LYS A 187 -20.27 -2.49 -16.11
N CYS A 188 -20.44 -1.34 -15.46
CA CYS A 188 -20.71 -0.08 -16.14
C CYS A 188 -19.54 0.41 -17.02
N LEU A 189 -18.32 -0.07 -16.75
CA LEU A 189 -17.11 0.27 -17.51
C LEU A 189 -16.73 -0.78 -18.57
N ASP A 190 -17.52 -1.85 -18.69
CA ASP A 190 -17.27 -2.99 -19.59
C ASP A 190 -15.94 -3.70 -19.30
N VAL A 191 -15.66 -3.93 -18.01
CA VAL A 191 -14.43 -4.57 -17.51
C VAL A 191 -14.74 -5.95 -16.94
N GLU A 192 -13.85 -6.91 -17.16
CA GLU A 192 -13.95 -8.29 -16.68
C GLU A 192 -14.05 -8.41 -15.15
N GLU A 193 -14.81 -9.41 -14.69
CA GLU A 193 -15.07 -9.63 -13.27
C GLU A 193 -13.81 -10.00 -12.47
N ASP A 194 -12.79 -10.59 -13.09
CA ASP A 194 -11.54 -10.99 -12.42
C ASP A 194 -10.78 -9.79 -11.85
N VAL A 195 -10.94 -8.61 -12.45
CA VAL A 195 -10.31 -7.36 -11.99
C VAL A 195 -10.86 -6.94 -10.61
N SER A 196 -12.12 -7.27 -10.31
CA SER A 196 -12.75 -6.94 -9.03
C SER A 196 -12.05 -7.62 -7.84
N TRP A 197 -11.72 -8.90 -7.99
CA TRP A 197 -11.06 -9.69 -6.95
C TRP A 197 -9.65 -9.18 -6.68
N VAL A 198 -8.93 -8.83 -7.75
CA VAL A 198 -7.61 -8.22 -7.65
C VAL A 198 -7.68 -6.92 -6.86
N MET A 199 -8.68 -6.08 -7.12
CA MET A 199 -8.89 -4.83 -6.40
C MET A 199 -9.21 -5.06 -4.92
N VAL A 200 -10.08 -6.02 -4.62
CA VAL A 200 -10.43 -6.36 -3.23
C VAL A 200 -9.19 -6.77 -2.44
N ILE A 201 -8.35 -7.67 -2.99
CA ILE A 201 -7.11 -8.09 -2.34
C ILE A 201 -6.16 -6.89 -2.19
N TYR A 202 -6.02 -6.06 -3.22
CA TYR A 202 -5.22 -4.84 -3.13
C TYR A 202 -5.68 -3.91 -1.99
N TYR A 203 -6.99 -3.69 -1.85
CA TYR A 203 -7.55 -2.88 -0.76
C TYR A 203 -7.33 -3.52 0.61
N LEU A 204 -7.43 -4.84 0.71
CA LEU A 204 -7.13 -5.57 1.93
C LEU A 204 -5.65 -5.41 2.32
N VAL A 205 -4.73 -5.54 1.37
CA VAL A 205 -3.30 -5.31 1.62
C VAL A 205 -3.04 -3.84 1.96
N ALA A 206 -3.72 -2.89 1.32
CA ALA A 206 -3.59 -1.46 1.57
C ALA A 206 -4.19 -0.99 2.90
N SER A 207 -5.14 -1.74 3.45
CA SER A 207 -5.87 -1.37 4.67
C SER A 207 -4.94 -1.18 5.88
N ASN A 208 -3.87 -2.00 5.98
CA ASN A 208 -2.89 -1.88 7.06
C ASN A 208 -2.18 -0.51 6.99
N VAL A 209 -1.88 -0.01 5.79
CA VAL A 209 -1.22 1.27 5.58
C VAL A 209 -2.16 2.42 5.95
N LEU A 210 -3.44 2.33 5.55
CA LEU A 210 -4.42 3.36 5.88
C LEU A 210 -4.67 3.43 7.39
N PHE A 211 -4.79 2.28 8.04
CA PHE A 211 -4.91 2.19 9.49
C PHE A 211 -3.69 2.80 10.19
N LEU A 212 -2.47 2.48 9.72
CA LEU A 212 -1.22 3.05 10.21
C LEU A 212 -1.19 4.58 10.14
N HIS A 213 -1.68 5.19 9.05
CA HIS A 213 -1.70 6.65 8.93
C HIS A 213 -2.62 7.31 9.97
N ILE A 214 -3.77 6.70 10.25
CA ILE A 214 -4.74 7.18 11.25
C ILE A 214 -4.13 7.05 12.65
N VAL A 215 -3.58 5.88 12.96
CA VAL A 215 -2.97 5.60 14.26
C VAL A 215 -1.79 6.54 14.50
N LEU A 216 -0.85 6.67 13.56
CA LEU A 216 0.27 7.61 13.67
C LEU A 216 -0.22 9.06 13.81
N GLY A 217 -1.19 9.49 13.00
CA GLY A 217 -1.75 10.84 13.08
C GLY A 217 -2.35 11.17 14.45
N PHE A 218 -3.13 10.24 15.01
CA PHE A 218 -3.72 10.37 16.33
C PHE A 218 -2.66 10.40 17.44
N TYR A 219 -1.71 9.46 17.43
CA TYR A 219 -0.70 9.34 18.48
C TYR A 219 0.34 10.47 18.44
N CYS A 220 0.72 10.97 17.27
CA CYS A 220 1.64 12.10 17.14
C CYS A 220 0.99 13.44 17.47
N ASN A 221 -0.34 13.49 17.62
CA ASN A 221 -1.12 14.72 17.60
C ASN A 221 -0.76 15.64 16.40
N ASN A 222 -0.34 15.04 15.28
CA ASN A 222 0.06 15.73 14.07
C ASN A 222 -0.69 15.11 12.89
N TRP A 223 -1.88 15.63 12.64
CA TRP A 223 -2.73 15.20 11.55
C TRP A 223 -2.29 15.74 10.19
N ASN A 224 -1.42 16.75 10.14
CA ASN A 224 -0.84 17.21 8.88
C ASN A 224 0.07 16.13 8.28
N GLY A 225 0.60 15.20 9.08
CA GLY A 225 1.26 14.01 8.52
C GLY A 225 2.60 14.26 7.86
N LEU A 226 3.16 15.46 8.08
CA LEU A 226 4.48 15.88 7.66
C LEU A 226 5.28 16.20 8.92
N SER A 227 6.49 15.67 9.00
CA SER A 227 7.45 16.02 10.04
C SER A 227 7.93 17.47 9.85
N SER A 228 8.33 18.10 10.95
CA SER A 228 8.90 19.45 10.96
C SER A 228 10.29 19.51 10.33
N GLU A 229 10.98 18.38 10.23
CA GLU A 229 12.31 18.32 9.66
C GLU A 229 12.27 18.32 8.12
N LYS A 230 12.96 19.29 7.50
CA LYS A 230 12.95 19.51 6.05
C LYS A 230 13.23 18.25 5.22
N LEU A 231 14.23 17.44 5.61
CA LEU A 231 14.62 16.25 4.86
C LEU A 231 13.51 15.19 4.86
N THR A 232 12.90 14.96 6.03
CA THR A 232 11.78 14.02 6.17
C THR A 232 10.53 14.50 5.44
N GLN A 233 10.28 15.81 5.42
CA GLN A 233 9.19 16.41 4.66
C GLN A 233 9.38 16.20 3.14
N ILE A 234 10.59 16.46 2.62
CA ILE A 234 10.92 16.23 1.21
C ILE A 234 10.74 14.75 0.85
N SER A 235 11.25 13.85 1.69
CA SER A 235 11.08 12.40 1.52
C SER A 235 9.61 11.98 1.46
N ALA A 236 8.78 12.53 2.36
CA ALA A 236 7.34 12.24 2.38
C ALA A 236 6.63 12.73 1.11
N ILE A 237 7.00 13.91 0.60
CA ILE A 237 6.49 14.47 -0.66
C ILE A 237 6.91 13.59 -1.84
N ILE A 238 8.18 13.18 -1.91
CA ILE A 238 8.67 12.29 -2.98
C ILE A 238 7.91 10.96 -2.97
N PHE A 239 7.69 10.37 -1.79
CA PHE A 239 6.91 9.15 -1.65
C PHE A 239 5.48 9.33 -2.17
N MET A 240 4.84 10.44 -1.80
CA MET A 240 3.48 10.75 -2.25
C MET A 240 3.41 10.92 -3.77
N VAL A 241 4.36 11.63 -4.38
CA VAL A 241 4.44 11.79 -5.84
C VAL A 241 4.65 10.43 -6.51
N GLY A 242 5.56 9.61 -6.00
CA GLY A 242 5.81 8.26 -6.50
C GLY A 242 4.56 7.37 -6.46
N ARG A 243 3.82 7.42 -5.35
CA ARG A 243 2.59 6.66 -5.16
C ARG A 243 1.47 7.08 -6.12
N ASN A 244 1.41 8.38 -6.44
CA ASN A 244 0.37 8.96 -7.30
C ASN A 244 0.81 9.15 -8.75
N ILE A 245 1.97 8.65 -9.16
CA ILE A 245 2.46 8.79 -10.54
C ILE A 245 1.51 8.15 -11.58
N GLN A 246 0.68 7.20 -11.14
CA GLN A 246 -0.39 6.58 -11.94
C GLN A 246 -1.49 7.59 -12.36
N ILE A 247 -1.54 8.78 -11.77
CA ILE A 247 -2.39 9.87 -12.26
C ILE A 247 -2.02 10.25 -13.70
N TYR A 248 -0.72 10.22 -14.07
CA TYR A 248 -0.31 10.54 -15.44
C TYR A 248 -0.90 9.57 -16.46
N ASP A 249 -0.90 8.29 -16.12
CA ASP A 249 -1.50 7.22 -16.91
C ASP A 249 -3.01 7.47 -17.09
N LEU A 250 -3.72 7.83 -16.01
CA LEU A 250 -5.13 8.21 -16.05
C LEU A 250 -5.39 9.44 -16.95
N LEU A 251 -4.59 10.49 -16.80
CA LEU A 251 -4.72 11.72 -17.60
C LEU A 251 -4.52 11.43 -19.10
N GLN A 252 -3.56 10.57 -19.45
CA GLN A 252 -3.37 10.16 -20.85
C GLN A 252 -4.57 9.39 -21.40
N ILE A 253 -5.17 8.50 -20.61
CA ILE A 253 -6.38 7.76 -21.00
C ILE A 253 -7.54 8.73 -21.24
N LEU A 254 -7.76 9.67 -20.31
CA LEU A 254 -8.81 10.68 -20.44
C LEU A 254 -8.61 11.57 -21.66
N TYR A 255 -7.38 12.02 -21.90
CA TYR A 255 -7.03 12.83 -23.08
C TYR A 255 -7.34 12.08 -24.40
N LYS A 256 -6.96 10.80 -24.50
CA LYS A 256 -7.25 9.96 -25.69
C LYS A 256 -8.76 9.74 -25.87
N PHE A 257 -9.49 9.58 -24.78
CA PHE A 257 -10.95 9.42 -24.82
C PHE A 257 -11.65 10.70 -25.29
N LEU A 258 -11.27 11.85 -24.71
CA LEU A 258 -11.84 13.16 -25.05
C LEU A 258 -11.52 13.56 -26.50
N SER A 259 -10.27 13.40 -26.92
CA SER A 259 -9.87 13.69 -28.32
C SER A 259 -10.65 12.85 -29.32
N LYS A 260 -10.79 11.53 -29.11
CA LYS A 260 -11.60 10.67 -30.00
C LYS A 260 -13.05 11.12 -30.11
N ARG A 261 -13.63 11.69 -29.05
CA ARG A 261 -15.02 12.16 -29.04
C ARG A 261 -15.16 13.53 -29.70
N LEU A 262 -14.17 14.41 -29.54
CA LEU A 262 -14.16 15.75 -30.12
C LEU A 262 -13.90 15.75 -31.63
N PHE A 263 -13.06 14.84 -32.14
CA PHE A 263 -12.70 14.78 -33.56
C PHE A 263 -13.51 13.78 -34.40
N LYS A 264 -14.59 13.20 -33.83
CA LYS A 264 -15.54 12.34 -34.56
C LYS A 264 -16.83 13.07 -34.97
N ASN A 265 -16.98 14.33 -34.58
CA ASN A 265 -18.01 15.24 -35.07
C ASN A 265 -17.39 16.19 -36.11
#